data_AF-A0A5N7BQU8-F1
#
_entry.id   AF-A0A5N7BQU8-F1
#
_cell.length_a   1.000
_cell.length_b   1.000
_cell.length_c   1.000
_cell.angle_alpha   90.00
_cell.angle_beta   90.00
_cell.angle_gamma   90.00
#
_symmetry.space_group_name_H-M   'P 1'
#
loop_
_entity.id
_entity.type
_entity.pdbx_description
1 polymer ?
#
loop_
_entity_poly.entity_id
_entity_poly.type
_entity_poly.pdbx_seq_one_letter_code
_entity_poly.pdbx_strand_id
1 'polypeptide(L)'
;MHISSTLISLSASIALALATSTTNATVSALPEQLFLDLNFQDIFGNTNQTSQFVEPWASAYVKSIREKRYGDAIWARYHIYGDVEDGIVGGSDNMTVLESIEEDAVEYRLNVPELYTDALSFYAQSISLDTHASDVLEMLRRLGEEDVSELQKRAKTYSISCSTANLAYENSCYTLLVAMQKTQTSIGNIRALESHGNCHLRMGPYRGSSMDSTWWTAHAVGSLIIQECTYVPACCSYKAVSGYSPENSGHRKICLSRKNSGCS
;
A
#
# COMPACT_ATOMS: atom_id res chain seq x y z
N MET A 1 76.71 -12.60 44.19
CA MET A 1 76.53 -11.13 44.34
C MET A 1 76.55 -10.55 42.94
N HIS A 2 75.37 -10.22 42.39
CA HIS A 2 74.92 -8.83 42.10
C HIS A 2 75.69 -8.22 40.91
N ILE A 3 75.12 -7.70 39.82
CA ILE A 3 73.98 -6.78 39.60
C ILE A 3 73.51 -7.01 38.13
N SER A 4 72.28 -7.44 37.87
CA SER A 4 71.09 -6.63 37.46
C SER A 4 71.26 -5.71 36.24
N SER A 5 70.59 -6.03 35.12
CA SER A 5 70.04 -5.06 34.15
C SER A 5 68.96 -5.76 33.33
N THR A 6 67.72 -5.64 33.82
CA THR A 6 66.48 -6.06 33.20
C THR A 6 66.01 -5.01 32.19
N LEU A 7 65.83 -5.42 30.93
CA LEU A 7 64.97 -4.73 29.96
C LEU A 7 63.62 -5.47 29.96
N ILE A 8 62.60 -4.86 30.58
CA ILE A 8 61.22 -5.34 30.51
C ILE A 8 60.59 -4.74 29.25
N SER A 9 60.37 -5.59 28.25
CA SER A 9 59.56 -5.29 27.07
C SER A 9 58.08 -5.25 27.48
N LEU A 10 57.44 -4.07 27.40
CA LEU A 10 55.98 -3.93 27.50
C LEU A 10 55.34 -4.45 26.20
N SER A 11 54.75 -5.65 26.23
CA SER A 11 53.81 -6.09 25.19
C SER A 11 52.42 -5.58 25.53
N ALA A 12 51.93 -4.58 24.76
CA ALA A 12 50.54 -4.13 24.84
C ALA A 12 49.65 -5.13 24.08
N SER A 13 48.85 -5.90 24.80
CA SER A 13 47.80 -6.75 24.22
C SER A 13 46.65 -5.87 23.73
N ILE A 14 46.47 -5.77 22.41
CA ILE A 14 45.29 -5.16 21.81
C ILE A 14 44.14 -6.17 21.91
N ALA A 15 43.21 -5.95 22.84
CA ALA A 15 41.94 -6.66 22.86
C ALA A 15 41.05 -6.10 21.73
N LEU A 16 40.86 -6.89 20.68
CA LEU A 16 39.93 -6.59 19.61
C LEU A 16 38.51 -6.88 20.13
N ALA A 17 37.83 -5.85 20.64
CA ALA A 17 36.41 -5.94 20.92
C ALA A 17 35.65 -6.04 19.60
N LEU A 18 35.10 -7.21 19.28
CA LEU A 18 34.06 -7.32 18.26
C LEU A 18 32.85 -6.51 18.73
N ALA A 19 32.68 -5.32 18.18
CA ALA A 19 31.42 -4.60 18.27
C ALA A 19 30.40 -5.40 17.44
N THR A 20 29.65 -6.28 18.09
CA THR A 20 28.38 -6.76 17.53
C THR A 20 27.46 -5.56 17.42
N SER A 21 27.37 -4.99 16.22
CA SER A 21 26.31 -4.04 15.89
C SER A 21 24.98 -4.80 15.97
N THR A 22 24.37 -4.82 17.14
CA THR A 22 22.93 -5.04 17.23
C THR A 22 22.30 -3.85 16.54
N THR A 23 21.99 -4.00 15.26
CA THR A 23 21.11 -3.08 14.56
C THR A 23 19.75 -3.19 15.23
N ASN A 24 19.50 -2.35 16.23
CA ASN A 24 18.15 -1.87 16.52
C ASN A 24 17.71 -1.05 15.29
N ALA A 25 17.41 -1.74 14.20
CA ALA A 25 16.63 -1.18 13.12
C ALA A 25 15.27 -0.86 13.73
N THR A 26 14.97 0.42 13.81
CA THR A 26 13.69 0.94 14.28
C THR A 26 12.56 0.19 13.58
N VAL A 27 11.80 -0.59 14.36
CA VAL A 27 10.66 -1.40 13.91
C VAL A 27 9.47 -0.48 13.60
N SER A 28 9.59 0.30 12.52
CA SER A 28 8.56 1.24 12.07
C SER A 28 8.61 1.55 10.56
N ALA A 29 9.55 0.95 9.80
CA ALA A 29 9.62 1.14 8.35
C ALA A 29 8.87 0.00 7.64
N LEU A 30 8.01 0.35 6.69
CA LEU A 30 7.38 -0.63 5.80
C LEU A 30 8.46 -1.35 4.98
N PRO A 31 8.35 -2.67 4.73
CA PRO A 31 9.26 -3.41 3.87
C PRO A 31 9.33 -2.83 2.46
N GLU A 32 8.18 -2.48 1.87
CA GLU A 32 8.00 -1.63 0.69
C GLU A 32 6.63 -0.94 0.78
N GLN A 33 6.20 -0.20 -0.26
CA GLN A 33 4.95 0.57 -0.24
C GLN A 33 3.82 0.07 -1.17
N LEU A 34 4.00 -1.02 -1.92
CA LEU A 34 3.02 -1.47 -2.92
C LEU A 34 2.22 -2.70 -2.48
N PHE A 35 2.89 -3.78 -2.09
CA PHE A 35 2.26 -5.06 -1.77
C PHE A 35 2.56 -5.55 -0.35
N LEU A 36 3.59 -5.00 0.29
CA LEU A 36 4.05 -5.26 1.66
C LEU A 36 3.87 -3.99 2.51
N ASP A 37 2.71 -3.36 2.35
CA ASP A 37 2.30 -2.07 2.88
C ASP A 37 1.76 -2.14 4.33
N LEU A 38 1.92 -3.28 5.00
CA LEU A 38 1.48 -3.51 6.38
C LEU A 38 2.65 -3.44 7.36
N ASN A 39 2.52 -2.60 8.39
CA ASN A 39 3.51 -2.47 9.45
C ASN A 39 3.43 -3.68 10.41
N PHE A 40 4.58 -4.25 10.75
CA PHE A 40 4.65 -5.37 11.70
C PHE A 40 4.07 -5.03 13.07
N GLN A 41 4.21 -3.78 13.53
CA GLN A 41 3.62 -3.34 14.80
C GLN A 41 2.09 -3.34 14.74
N ASP A 42 1.49 -3.04 13.59
CA ASP A 42 0.04 -3.08 13.46
C ASP A 42 -0.48 -4.53 13.47
N ILE A 43 0.29 -5.46 12.91
CA ILE A 43 -0.05 -6.89 12.87
C ILE A 43 -0.02 -7.52 14.27
N PHE A 44 1.00 -7.23 15.08
CA PHE A 44 1.14 -7.83 16.43
C PHE A 44 0.63 -6.96 17.57
N GLY A 45 0.54 -5.64 17.39
CA GLY A 45 0.23 -4.65 18.42
C GLY A 45 -1.25 -4.49 18.71
N ASN A 46 -2.05 -5.53 18.46
CA ASN A 46 -3.50 -5.61 18.49
C ASN A 46 -4.15 -5.10 19.80
N THR A 47 -4.08 -3.80 20.02
CA THR A 47 -4.57 -3.09 21.22
C THR A 47 -5.81 -2.25 20.91
N ASN A 48 -6.17 -2.09 19.64
CA ASN A 48 -7.42 -1.46 19.22
C ASN A 48 -8.14 -2.36 18.19
N GLN A 49 -9.25 -2.94 18.63
CA GLN A 49 -10.13 -3.99 18.07
C GLN A 49 -10.71 -3.78 16.65
N THR A 50 -10.03 -3.08 15.72
CA THR A 50 -10.59 -2.72 14.40
C THR A 50 -9.85 -3.27 13.18
N SER A 51 -8.70 -3.93 13.36
CA SER A 51 -7.94 -4.58 12.29
C SER A 51 -7.89 -6.09 12.53
N GLN A 52 -8.81 -6.83 11.92
CA GLN A 52 -8.94 -8.28 12.10
C GLN A 52 -7.96 -9.00 11.17
N PHE A 53 -6.67 -8.97 11.50
CA PHE A 53 -5.70 -9.86 10.85
C PHE A 53 -5.94 -11.29 11.31
N VAL A 54 -6.05 -12.24 10.37
CA VAL A 54 -6.39 -13.63 10.65
C VAL A 54 -5.16 -14.55 10.54
N GLU A 55 -5.14 -15.59 11.36
CA GLU A 55 -4.12 -16.65 11.27
C GLU A 55 -4.57 -17.76 10.29
N PRO A 56 -3.63 -18.45 9.61
CA PRO A 56 -2.16 -18.38 9.75
C PRO A 56 -1.49 -17.23 8.96
N TRP A 57 -2.28 -16.42 8.27
CA TRP A 57 -1.79 -15.45 7.28
C TRP A 57 -1.01 -14.29 7.88
N ALA A 58 -1.43 -13.79 9.04
CA ALA A 58 -0.70 -12.75 9.77
C ALA A 58 0.72 -13.19 10.12
N SER A 59 0.87 -14.38 10.70
CA SER A 59 2.18 -14.95 11.01
C SER A 59 2.99 -15.27 9.75
N ALA A 60 2.32 -15.79 8.71
CA ALA A 60 2.96 -16.12 7.43
C ALA A 60 3.52 -14.89 6.72
N TYR A 61 2.80 -13.76 6.70
CA TYR A 61 3.25 -12.50 6.11
C TYR A 61 4.57 -12.03 6.73
N VAL A 62 4.60 -11.90 8.06
CA VAL A 62 5.80 -11.42 8.77
C VAL A 62 6.96 -12.37 8.63
N LYS A 63 6.71 -13.68 8.79
CA LYS A 63 7.76 -14.70 8.68
C LYS A 63 8.38 -14.66 7.29
N SER A 64 7.57 -14.62 6.25
CA SER A 64 8.03 -14.66 4.86
C SER A 64 8.86 -13.42 4.50
N ILE A 65 8.50 -12.22 5.00
CA ILE A 65 9.34 -11.02 4.81
C ILE A 65 10.69 -11.17 5.51
N ARG A 66 10.72 -11.64 6.75
CA ARG A 66 11.98 -11.84 7.51
C ARG A 66 12.90 -12.86 6.84
N GLU A 67 12.32 -13.89 6.25
CA GLU A 67 13.04 -14.94 5.52
C GLU A 67 13.34 -14.56 4.06
N LYS A 68 12.94 -13.37 3.61
CA LYS A 68 13.07 -12.92 2.22
C LYS A 68 12.39 -13.87 1.23
N ARG A 69 11.20 -14.38 1.58
CA ARG A 69 10.27 -15.08 0.69
C ARG A 69 9.17 -14.10 0.29
N TYR A 70 9.47 -13.19 -0.64
CA TYR A 70 8.62 -12.03 -0.92
C TYR A 70 7.33 -12.38 -1.67
N GLY A 71 7.34 -13.39 -2.55
CA GLY A 71 6.14 -13.94 -3.18
C GLY A 71 5.18 -14.48 -2.13
N ASP A 72 5.69 -15.31 -1.21
CA ASP A 72 4.91 -15.84 -0.09
C ASP A 72 4.35 -14.74 0.82
N ALA A 73 5.09 -13.64 0.99
CA ALA A 73 4.64 -12.48 1.76
C ALA A 73 3.48 -11.75 1.07
N ILE A 74 3.60 -11.47 -0.23
CA ILE A 74 2.53 -10.85 -1.03
C ILE A 74 1.28 -11.74 -1.01
N TRP A 75 1.46 -13.05 -1.23
CA TRP A 75 0.37 -14.02 -1.16
C TRP A 75 -0.34 -13.98 0.20
N ALA A 76 0.42 -14.00 1.30
CA ALA A 76 -0.15 -13.92 2.65
C ALA A 76 -0.87 -12.59 2.90
N ARG A 77 -0.38 -11.47 2.33
CA ARG A 77 -1.03 -10.16 2.42
C ARG A 77 -2.43 -10.18 1.80
N TYR A 78 -2.63 -10.94 0.73
CA TYR A 78 -3.95 -11.09 0.09
C TYR A 78 -4.92 -12.00 0.85
N HIS A 79 -4.46 -12.69 1.89
CA HIS A 79 -5.30 -13.53 2.73
C HIS A 79 -5.43 -13.01 4.17
N ILE A 80 -4.67 -11.96 4.51
CA ILE A 80 -4.43 -11.57 5.90
C ILE A 80 -5.70 -11.09 6.62
N TYR A 81 -6.75 -10.73 5.87
CA TYR A 81 -8.02 -10.29 6.43
C TYR A 81 -9.13 -11.35 6.42
N GLY A 82 -8.85 -12.54 5.90
CA GLY A 82 -9.78 -13.67 5.93
C GLY A 82 -10.98 -13.55 4.99
N ASP A 83 -10.86 -12.71 3.97
CA ASP A 83 -11.87 -12.48 2.93
C ASP A 83 -11.70 -13.40 1.71
N VAL A 84 -10.71 -14.28 1.69
CA VAL A 84 -10.53 -15.28 0.64
C VAL A 84 -11.28 -16.56 0.97
N GLU A 85 -12.29 -16.89 0.18
CA GLU A 85 -13.09 -18.11 0.29
C GLU A 85 -12.97 -18.92 -1.02
N ASP A 86 -12.65 -20.21 -0.92
CA ASP A 86 -12.43 -21.11 -2.07
C ASP A 86 -11.45 -20.55 -3.13
N GLY A 87 -10.46 -19.76 -2.69
CA GLY A 87 -9.44 -19.13 -3.55
C GLY A 87 -9.90 -17.83 -4.25
N ILE A 88 -11.13 -17.38 -3.98
CA ILE A 88 -11.74 -16.18 -4.53
C ILE A 88 -11.68 -15.06 -3.48
N VAL A 89 -11.26 -13.87 -3.89
CA VAL A 89 -11.20 -12.70 -3.02
C VAL A 89 -12.60 -12.13 -2.83
N GLY A 90 -13.07 -12.06 -1.59
CA GLY A 90 -14.38 -11.50 -1.25
C GLY A 90 -14.51 -10.05 -1.72
N GLY A 91 -15.69 -9.65 -2.18
CA GLY A 91 -15.92 -8.29 -2.70
C GLY A 91 -15.19 -7.97 -4.01
N SER A 92 -14.47 -8.92 -4.60
CA SER A 92 -14.01 -8.85 -5.99
C SER A 92 -15.11 -9.36 -6.94
N ASP A 93 -14.95 -9.07 -8.23
CA ASP A 93 -15.85 -9.55 -9.30
C ASP A 93 -15.54 -11.03 -9.66
N ASN A 94 -15.54 -11.92 -8.65
CA ASN A 94 -15.10 -13.32 -8.70
C ASN A 94 -13.64 -13.53 -9.13
N MET A 95 -12.73 -12.65 -8.72
CA MET A 95 -11.31 -12.80 -9.00
C MET A 95 -10.63 -13.77 -8.03
N THR A 96 -9.75 -14.60 -8.57
CA THR A 96 -8.77 -15.33 -7.78
C THR A 96 -7.76 -14.38 -7.15
N VAL A 97 -7.05 -14.84 -6.12
CA VAL A 97 -5.98 -14.07 -5.48
C VAL A 97 -4.93 -13.60 -6.49
N LEU A 98 -4.52 -14.46 -7.42
CA LEU A 98 -3.52 -14.11 -8.43
C LEU A 98 -4.03 -13.04 -9.39
N GLU A 99 -5.30 -13.12 -9.81
CA GLU A 99 -5.93 -12.10 -10.66
C GLU A 99 -6.06 -10.75 -9.93
N SER A 100 -6.38 -10.76 -8.63
CA SER A 100 -6.40 -9.53 -7.83
C SER A 100 -5.01 -8.91 -7.68
N ILE A 101 -3.96 -9.73 -7.49
CA ILE A 101 -2.57 -9.25 -7.50
C ILE A 101 -2.22 -8.67 -8.88
N GLU A 102 -2.63 -9.33 -9.98
CA GLU A 102 -2.37 -8.86 -11.34
C GLU A 102 -3.04 -7.50 -11.59
N GLU A 103 -4.31 -7.34 -11.20
CA GLU A 103 -5.06 -6.08 -11.35
C GLU A 103 -4.36 -4.93 -10.63
N ASP A 104 -4.03 -5.12 -9.35
CA ASP A 104 -3.31 -4.10 -8.55
C ASP A 104 -1.92 -3.80 -9.15
N ALA A 105 -1.22 -4.83 -9.65
CA ALA A 105 0.09 -4.67 -10.27
C ALA A 105 0.05 -3.83 -11.56
N VAL A 106 -0.97 -4.04 -12.40
CA VAL A 106 -1.21 -3.22 -13.60
C VAL A 106 -1.45 -1.76 -13.19
N GLU A 107 -2.28 -1.53 -12.17
CA GLU A 107 -2.55 -0.19 -11.67
C GLU A 107 -1.29 0.51 -11.14
N TYR A 108 -0.49 -0.18 -10.33
CA TYR A 108 0.74 0.37 -9.79
C TYR A 108 1.76 0.67 -10.89
N ARG A 109 1.90 -0.21 -11.88
CA ARG A 109 2.82 -0.03 -13.00
C ARG A 109 2.48 1.19 -13.85
N LEU A 110 1.20 1.52 -13.98
CA LEU A 110 0.71 2.67 -14.74
C LEU A 110 0.77 3.98 -13.97
N ASN A 111 0.42 3.96 -12.68
CA ASN A 111 0.25 5.18 -11.89
C ASN A 111 1.51 5.56 -11.10
N VAL A 112 2.33 4.59 -10.70
CA VAL A 112 3.55 4.78 -9.92
C VAL A 112 4.72 3.92 -10.42
N PRO A 113 5.16 4.12 -11.68
CA PRO A 113 6.15 3.26 -12.32
C PRO A 113 7.51 3.22 -11.61
N GLU A 114 7.93 4.32 -10.97
CA GLU A 114 9.18 4.36 -10.20
C GLU A 114 9.12 3.45 -8.97
N LEU A 115 8.05 3.56 -8.16
CA LEU A 115 7.83 2.68 -7.00
C LEU A 115 7.67 1.22 -7.42
N TYR A 116 7.04 0.97 -8.57
CA TYR A 116 6.93 -0.38 -9.12
C TYR A 116 8.30 -0.96 -9.46
N THR A 117 9.18 -0.16 -10.06
CA THR A 117 10.56 -0.55 -10.39
C THR A 117 11.38 -0.83 -9.13
N ASP A 118 11.22 0.00 -8.10
CA ASP A 118 11.87 -0.20 -6.80
C ASP A 118 11.38 -1.48 -6.12
N ALA A 119 10.08 -1.77 -6.18
CA ALA A 119 9.50 -3.00 -5.65
C ALA A 119 10.06 -4.24 -6.36
N LEU A 120 10.14 -4.25 -7.69
CA LEU A 120 10.77 -5.35 -8.44
C LEU A 120 12.24 -5.56 -8.04
N SER A 121 12.99 -4.46 -7.85
CA SER A 121 14.38 -4.50 -7.40
C SER A 121 14.51 -5.07 -5.98
N PHE A 122 13.55 -4.79 -5.11
CA PHE A 122 13.46 -5.37 -3.77
C PHE A 122 13.18 -6.88 -3.85
N TYR A 123 12.19 -7.31 -4.64
CA TYR A 123 11.81 -8.71 -4.76
C TYR A 123 12.86 -9.60 -5.44
N ALA A 124 13.75 -9.03 -6.24
CA ALA A 124 14.89 -9.74 -6.83
C ALA A 124 15.83 -10.36 -5.77
N GLN A 125 15.71 -9.95 -4.50
CA GLN A 125 16.45 -10.50 -3.37
C GLN A 125 15.76 -11.72 -2.73
N SER A 126 14.64 -12.21 -3.30
CA SER A 126 13.92 -13.36 -2.78
C SER A 126 14.79 -14.62 -2.80
N ILE A 127 14.68 -15.44 -1.76
CA ILE A 127 15.42 -16.70 -1.66
C ILE A 127 14.71 -17.82 -2.43
N SER A 128 15.44 -18.88 -2.78
CA SER A 128 14.91 -20.02 -3.54
C SER A 128 13.86 -20.86 -2.82
N LEU A 129 13.60 -20.60 -1.53
CA LEU A 129 12.54 -21.27 -0.75
C LEU A 129 11.18 -20.56 -0.86
N ASP A 130 11.12 -19.42 -1.55
CA ASP A 130 9.88 -18.71 -1.83
C ASP A 130 9.00 -19.56 -2.76
N THR A 131 7.88 -20.06 -2.21
CA THR A 131 7.01 -20.97 -2.94
C THR A 131 6.17 -20.27 -3.99
N HIS A 132 6.02 -18.94 -3.87
CA HIS A 132 5.30 -18.08 -4.80
C HIS A 132 6.22 -17.23 -5.68
N ALA A 133 7.47 -17.65 -5.88
CA ALA A 133 8.38 -16.97 -6.79
C ALA A 133 7.98 -17.14 -8.27
N SER A 134 7.51 -18.33 -8.67
CA SER A 134 7.21 -18.67 -10.06
C SER A 134 5.82 -18.22 -10.55
N ASP A 135 4.93 -17.84 -9.64
CA ASP A 135 3.59 -17.33 -9.97
C ASP A 135 3.51 -15.83 -9.68
N VAL A 136 3.69 -15.40 -8.43
CA VAL A 136 3.54 -13.99 -8.02
C VAL A 136 4.71 -13.16 -8.54
N LEU A 137 5.95 -13.48 -8.15
CA LEU A 137 7.09 -12.62 -8.50
C LEU A 137 7.39 -12.62 -10.00
N GLU A 138 7.24 -13.77 -10.67
CA GLU A 138 7.39 -13.86 -12.12
C GLU A 138 6.33 -13.03 -12.86
N MET A 139 5.07 -13.07 -12.42
CA MET A 139 4.00 -12.23 -12.97
C MET A 139 4.33 -10.74 -12.83
N LEU A 140 4.74 -10.28 -11.64
CA LEU A 140 5.11 -8.89 -11.41
C LEU A 140 6.27 -8.45 -12.31
N ARG A 141 7.31 -9.30 -12.44
CA ARG A 141 8.43 -9.02 -13.36
C ARG A 141 7.96 -8.89 -14.81
N ARG A 142 7.10 -9.81 -15.27
CA ARG A 142 6.55 -9.80 -16.63
C ARG A 142 5.77 -8.51 -16.91
N LEU A 143 4.91 -8.09 -15.98
CA LEU A 143 4.18 -6.83 -16.10
C LEU A 143 5.11 -5.60 -16.11
N GLY A 144 6.23 -5.66 -15.37
CA GLY A 144 7.26 -4.63 -15.38
C GLY A 144 7.87 -4.38 -16.76
N GLU A 145 8.04 -5.46 -17.53
CA GLU A 145 8.64 -5.49 -18.87
C GLU A 145 7.63 -5.24 -20.00
N GLU A 146 6.34 -5.32 -19.71
CA GLU A 146 5.28 -5.17 -20.71
C GLU A 146 5.13 -3.72 -21.19
N ASP A 147 4.66 -3.58 -22.43
CA ASP A 147 4.39 -2.26 -23.02
C ASP A 147 3.24 -1.55 -22.28
N VAL A 148 3.48 -0.28 -21.94
CA VAL A 148 2.52 0.55 -21.18
C VAL A 148 1.18 0.69 -21.90
N SER A 149 1.17 0.72 -23.24
CA SER A 149 -0.09 0.82 -23.99
C SER A 149 -0.91 -0.46 -23.95
N GLU A 150 -0.29 -1.63 -23.81
CA GLU A 150 -1.00 -2.89 -23.60
C GLU A 150 -1.54 -2.98 -22.17
N LEU A 151 -0.76 -2.54 -21.18
CA LEU A 151 -1.21 -2.42 -19.79
C LEU A 151 -2.41 -1.49 -19.66
N GLN A 152 -2.41 -0.35 -20.36
CA GLN A 152 -3.54 0.59 -20.36
C GLN A 152 -4.84 -0.03 -20.89
N LYS A 153 -4.78 -1.00 -21.82
CA LYS A 153 -5.98 -1.70 -22.31
C LYS A 153 -6.57 -2.66 -21.27
N ARG A 154 -5.75 -3.13 -20.33
CA ARG A 154 -6.14 -4.03 -19.24
C ARG A 154 -6.41 -3.32 -17.93
N ALA A 155 -6.05 -2.03 -17.85
CA ALA A 155 -6.25 -1.22 -16.67
C ALA A 155 -7.73 -1.10 -16.31
N LYS A 156 -8.01 -1.23 -15.02
CA LYS A 156 -9.34 -0.99 -14.47
C LYS A 156 -9.79 0.43 -14.81
N THR A 157 -10.99 0.55 -15.38
CA THR A 157 -11.59 1.84 -15.65
C THR A 157 -12.58 2.17 -14.54
N TYR A 158 -12.33 3.27 -13.83
CA TYR A 158 -13.22 3.74 -12.78
C TYR A 158 -14.29 4.65 -13.37
N SER A 159 -15.55 4.31 -13.16
CA SER A 159 -16.65 5.24 -13.44
C SER A 159 -16.80 6.25 -12.30
N ILE A 160 -17.19 7.48 -12.62
CA ILE A 160 -17.42 8.55 -11.65
C ILE A 160 -18.74 9.27 -11.94
N SER A 161 -19.29 9.90 -10.91
CA SER A 161 -20.48 10.75 -10.98
C SER A 161 -20.17 12.10 -10.35
N CYS A 162 -20.41 13.17 -11.11
CA CYS A 162 -20.22 14.53 -10.64
C CYS A 162 -21.43 15.02 -9.84
N SER A 163 -21.17 15.79 -8.78
CA SER A 163 -22.21 16.38 -7.94
C SER A 163 -22.05 17.89 -7.86
N THR A 164 -23.16 18.61 -7.92
CA THR A 164 -23.19 20.06 -7.66
C THR A 164 -23.39 20.39 -6.17
N ALA A 165 -23.60 19.37 -5.33
CA ALA A 165 -23.76 19.52 -3.89
C ALA A 165 -22.42 19.35 -3.15
N ASN A 166 -22.28 19.99 -2.00
CA ASN A 166 -21.14 19.81 -1.09
C ASN A 166 -19.77 20.09 -1.73
N LEU A 167 -19.71 21.15 -2.54
CA LEU A 167 -18.53 21.57 -3.27
C LEU A 167 -17.36 21.90 -2.34
N ALA A 168 -16.22 21.28 -2.59
CA ALA A 168 -14.92 21.65 -2.02
C ALA A 168 -14.14 22.52 -3.02
N TYR A 169 -13.15 23.26 -2.53
CA TYR A 169 -12.26 24.00 -3.42
C TYR A 169 -11.35 23.02 -4.16
N GLU A 170 -11.20 23.19 -5.47
CA GLU A 170 -10.37 22.31 -6.29
C GLU A 170 -8.92 22.26 -5.78
N ASN A 171 -8.33 23.41 -5.42
CA ASN A 171 -6.97 23.48 -4.87
C ASN A 171 -6.80 22.68 -3.56
N SER A 172 -7.84 22.64 -2.72
CA SER A 172 -7.83 21.90 -1.46
C SER A 172 -7.83 20.39 -1.74
N CYS A 173 -8.64 19.95 -2.70
CA CYS A 173 -8.66 18.55 -3.13
C CYS A 173 -7.40 18.13 -3.86
N TYR A 174 -6.82 19.00 -4.70
CA TYR A 174 -5.55 18.72 -5.36
C TYR A 174 -4.43 18.54 -4.34
N THR A 175 -4.34 19.43 -3.35
CA THR A 175 -3.33 19.35 -2.29
C THR A 175 -3.51 18.09 -1.43
N LEU A 176 -4.76 17.69 -1.18
CA LEU A 176 -5.10 16.43 -0.53
C LEU A 176 -4.49 15.24 -1.29
N LEU A 177 -4.72 15.13 -2.61
CA LEU A 177 -4.19 14.01 -3.40
C LEU A 177 -2.66 14.00 -3.46
N VAL A 178 -2.03 15.18 -3.57
CA VAL A 178 -0.56 15.30 -3.48
C VAL A 178 -0.04 14.84 -2.11
N ALA A 179 -0.77 15.09 -1.03
CA ALA A 179 -0.41 14.59 0.29
C ALA A 179 -0.61 13.08 0.40
N MET A 180 -1.71 12.56 -0.16
CA MET A 180 -1.97 11.12 -0.23
C MET A 180 -0.86 10.37 -0.97
N GLN A 181 -0.28 10.94 -2.02
CA GLN A 181 0.87 10.32 -2.69
C GLN A 181 2.07 10.11 -1.75
N LYS A 182 2.15 10.82 -0.62
CA LYS A 182 3.23 10.71 0.38
C LYS A 182 2.90 9.78 1.55
N THR A 183 1.61 9.52 1.82
CA THR A 183 1.15 8.65 2.91
C THR A 183 0.64 7.34 2.31
N GLN A 184 1.53 6.35 2.17
CA GLN A 184 1.28 5.13 1.40
C GLN A 184 1.01 3.94 2.33
N THR A 185 -0.13 3.97 3.02
CA THR A 185 -0.54 2.93 3.97
C THR A 185 -1.77 2.18 3.48
N SER A 186 -1.87 0.88 3.82
CA SER A 186 -3.10 0.10 3.62
C SER A 186 -4.32 0.84 4.20
N ILE A 187 -5.40 0.94 3.41
CA ILE A 187 -6.66 1.56 3.82
C ILE A 187 -7.40 0.71 4.85
N GLY A 188 -7.40 -0.62 4.68
CA GLY A 188 -8.22 -1.53 5.47
C GLY A 188 -9.66 -1.05 5.65
N ASN A 189 -10.09 -0.90 6.91
CA ASN A 189 -11.47 -0.51 7.28
C ASN A 189 -11.69 1.01 7.40
N ILE A 190 -10.71 1.84 7.04
CA ILE A 190 -10.78 3.29 7.20
C ILE A 190 -11.82 3.88 6.25
N ARG A 191 -12.65 4.80 6.75
CA ARG A 191 -13.71 5.48 5.98
C ARG A 191 -13.40 6.94 5.66
N ALA A 192 -12.55 7.58 6.45
CA ALA A 192 -12.05 8.92 6.21
C ALA A 192 -10.57 8.78 5.91
N LEU A 193 -10.21 8.85 4.62
CA LEU A 193 -8.86 8.52 4.18
C LEU A 193 -7.92 9.69 4.43
N GLU A 194 -8.29 10.87 3.95
CA GLU A 194 -7.47 12.06 4.04
C GLU A 194 -8.33 13.32 3.98
N SER A 195 -7.82 14.43 4.51
CA SER A 195 -8.46 15.74 4.39
C SER A 195 -7.46 16.87 4.29
N HIS A 196 -7.79 17.87 3.47
CA HIS A 196 -7.01 19.10 3.38
C HIS A 196 -7.94 20.27 3.10
N GLY A 197 -7.77 21.36 3.87
CA GLY A 197 -8.65 22.53 3.77
C GLY A 197 -10.11 22.14 3.98
N ASN A 198 -10.96 22.40 2.98
CA ASN A 198 -12.36 21.99 3.00
C ASN A 198 -12.64 20.72 2.18
N CYS A 199 -11.62 19.98 1.75
CA CYS A 199 -11.79 18.77 0.97
C CYS A 199 -11.54 17.51 1.80
N HIS A 200 -12.36 16.48 1.59
CA HIS A 200 -12.25 15.19 2.24
C HIS A 200 -12.38 14.08 1.21
N LEU A 201 -11.39 13.17 1.18
CA LEU A 201 -11.49 11.90 0.46
C LEU A 201 -11.94 10.81 1.43
N ARG A 202 -13.01 10.12 1.06
CA ARG A 202 -13.74 9.22 1.95
C ARG A 202 -14.17 7.98 1.21
N MET A 203 -14.50 6.95 1.98
CA MET A 203 -14.97 5.66 1.47
C MET A 203 -16.28 5.21 2.10
N GLY A 204 -17.00 4.42 1.32
CA GLY A 204 -18.22 3.71 1.68
C GLY A 204 -18.01 2.75 2.86
N PRO A 205 -19.10 2.28 3.47
CA PRO A 205 -19.02 1.27 4.52
C PRO A 205 -18.41 -0.03 3.97
N TYR A 206 -17.68 -0.71 4.84
CA TYR A 206 -17.16 -2.06 4.65
C TYR A 206 -18.31 -3.06 4.43
N ARG A 207 -18.23 -3.91 3.39
CA ARG A 207 -19.21 -4.98 3.13
C ARG A 207 -18.61 -6.39 3.14
N GLY A 208 -17.50 -6.59 3.84
CA GLY A 208 -16.94 -7.94 4.06
C GLY A 208 -15.53 -8.17 3.54
N SER A 209 -14.98 -7.28 2.70
CA SER A 209 -13.57 -7.33 2.26
C SER A 209 -12.85 -6.01 2.54
N SER A 210 -11.64 -6.13 3.08
CA SER A 210 -10.74 -5.00 3.39
C SER A 210 -9.69 -4.80 2.31
N MET A 211 -9.75 -5.65 1.29
CA MET A 211 -8.93 -5.65 0.09
C MET A 211 -9.59 -4.96 -1.09
N ASP A 212 -10.87 -4.60 -0.95
CA ASP A 212 -11.68 -4.01 -2.01
C ASP A 212 -11.17 -2.65 -2.53
N SER A 213 -10.25 -1.97 -1.85
CA SER A 213 -9.60 -0.78 -2.39
C SER A 213 -8.25 -0.51 -1.74
N THR A 214 -7.25 -0.20 -2.57
CA THR A 214 -5.94 0.26 -2.13
C THR A 214 -5.91 1.77 -1.98
N TRP A 215 -4.88 2.29 -1.31
CA TRP A 215 -4.63 3.73 -1.28
C TRP A 215 -4.51 4.32 -2.70
N TRP A 216 -3.97 3.53 -3.62
CA TRP A 216 -3.84 3.88 -5.03
C TRP A 216 -5.19 3.92 -5.75
N THR A 217 -6.08 2.95 -5.53
CA THR A 217 -7.47 2.98 -6.03
C THR A 217 -8.18 4.26 -5.58
N ALA A 218 -8.08 4.60 -4.30
CA ALA A 218 -8.69 5.81 -3.75
C ALA A 218 -8.10 7.08 -4.36
N HIS A 219 -6.78 7.13 -4.52
CA HIS A 219 -6.08 8.24 -5.18
C HIS A 219 -6.46 8.37 -6.66
N ALA A 220 -6.53 7.26 -7.40
CA ALA A 220 -6.89 7.22 -8.81
C ALA A 220 -8.33 7.74 -9.01
N VAL A 221 -9.30 7.20 -8.26
CA VAL A 221 -10.69 7.67 -8.32
C VAL A 221 -10.80 9.15 -7.91
N GLY A 222 -10.09 9.58 -6.86
CA GLY A 222 -10.02 10.98 -6.47
C GLY A 222 -9.48 11.87 -7.59
N SER A 223 -8.44 11.42 -8.29
CA SER A 223 -7.83 12.12 -9.42
C SER A 223 -8.80 12.26 -10.59
N LEU A 224 -9.51 11.19 -10.96
CA LEU A 224 -10.55 11.24 -11.99
C LEU A 224 -11.66 12.23 -11.62
N ILE A 225 -12.12 12.24 -10.36
CA ILE A 225 -13.14 13.20 -9.91
C ILE A 225 -12.64 14.65 -10.05
N ILE A 226 -11.39 14.95 -9.70
CA ILE A 226 -10.85 16.31 -9.90
C ILE A 226 -10.78 16.65 -11.40
N GLN A 227 -10.34 15.73 -12.23
CA GLN A 227 -10.18 15.96 -13.67
C GLN A 227 -11.52 16.20 -14.37
N GLU A 228 -12.55 15.42 -14.04
CA GLU A 228 -13.82 15.43 -14.78
C GLU A 228 -14.95 16.23 -14.11
N CYS A 229 -14.93 16.38 -12.78
CA CYS A 229 -16.02 17.04 -12.04
C CYS A 229 -15.71 18.47 -11.59
N THR A 230 -14.53 19.00 -11.92
CA THR A 230 -14.18 20.38 -11.59
C THR A 230 -14.92 21.36 -12.50
N TYR A 231 -15.57 22.34 -11.89
CA TYR A 231 -16.23 23.44 -12.62
C TYR A 231 -16.20 24.75 -11.81
N VAL A 232 -16.59 25.85 -12.43
CA VAL A 232 -16.77 27.14 -11.75
C VAL A 232 -18.26 27.34 -11.48
N PRO A 233 -18.72 27.32 -10.22
CA PRO A 233 -20.13 27.54 -9.90
C PRO A 233 -20.58 28.94 -10.30
N ALA A 234 -21.83 29.10 -10.76
CA ALA A 234 -22.32 30.38 -11.29
C ALA A 234 -22.23 31.57 -10.30
N CYS A 235 -22.24 31.31 -8.99
CA CYS A 235 -22.12 32.31 -7.94
C CYS A 235 -20.69 32.87 -7.74
N CYS A 236 -19.70 32.22 -8.34
CA CYS A 236 -18.40 32.09 -7.73
C CYS A 236 -17.30 32.20 -8.79
N SER A 237 -16.15 32.76 -8.42
CA SER A 237 -14.99 32.91 -9.32
C SER A 237 -13.92 31.83 -9.15
N TYR A 238 -14.15 30.88 -8.25
CA TYR A 238 -13.22 29.80 -7.95
C TYR A 238 -13.70 28.46 -8.54
N LYS A 239 -12.74 27.59 -8.83
CA LYS A 239 -13.01 26.21 -9.22
C LYS A 239 -13.42 25.37 -8.01
N ALA A 240 -14.43 24.56 -8.21
CA ALA A 240 -14.99 23.71 -7.18
C ALA A 240 -15.23 22.29 -7.73
N VAL A 241 -15.17 21.32 -6.83
CA VAL A 241 -15.28 19.90 -7.17
C VAL A 241 -16.13 19.17 -6.13
N SER A 242 -16.93 18.22 -6.60
CA SER A 242 -17.60 17.22 -5.77
C SER A 242 -17.98 16.04 -6.67
N GLY A 243 -17.71 14.83 -6.22
CA GLY A 243 -18.02 13.64 -6.97
C GLY A 243 -17.85 12.36 -6.15
N TYR A 244 -18.25 11.26 -6.76
CA TYR A 244 -18.14 9.94 -6.18
C TYR A 244 -18.03 8.88 -7.28
N SER A 245 -17.39 7.76 -6.99
CA SER A 245 -17.58 6.57 -7.81
C SER A 245 -18.95 5.95 -7.51
N PRO A 246 -19.72 5.49 -8.51
CA PRO A 246 -20.90 4.70 -8.24
C PRO A 246 -20.50 3.40 -7.51
N GLU A 247 -21.47 2.79 -6.86
CA GLU A 247 -21.28 1.51 -6.20
C GLU A 247 -21.17 0.42 -7.28
N ASN A 248 -19.95 0.01 -7.58
CA ASN A 248 -19.65 -1.00 -8.60
C ASN A 248 -19.03 -2.23 -7.93
N SER A 249 -19.11 -3.39 -8.59
CA SER A 249 -18.72 -4.72 -8.09
C SER A 249 -17.24 -4.91 -7.76
N GLY A 250 -16.39 -3.88 -7.86
CA GLY A 250 -14.94 -4.05 -7.74
C GLY A 250 -14.22 -3.10 -6.79
N HIS A 251 -14.93 -2.21 -6.08
CA HIS A 251 -14.37 -1.41 -5.00
C HIS A 251 -15.46 -0.68 -4.18
N ARG A 252 -15.15 -0.32 -2.93
CA ARG A 252 -16.00 0.55 -2.12
C ARG A 252 -16.25 1.89 -2.83
N LYS A 253 -17.44 2.46 -2.59
CA LYS A 253 -17.77 3.82 -3.05
C LYS A 253 -16.75 4.83 -2.51
N ILE A 254 -16.02 5.51 -3.38
CA ILE A 254 -15.05 6.56 -3.02
C ILE A 254 -15.69 7.92 -3.32
N CYS A 255 -15.55 8.88 -2.41
CA CYS A 255 -16.14 10.21 -2.57
C CYS A 255 -15.14 11.30 -2.23
N LEU A 256 -15.14 12.36 -3.05
CA LEU A 256 -14.32 13.54 -2.87
C LEU A 256 -15.25 14.76 -2.84
N SER A 257 -15.33 15.43 -1.69
CA SER A 257 -16.22 16.61 -1.50
C SER A 257 -15.90 17.34 -0.20
N ARG A 258 -16.68 18.38 0.14
CA ARG A 258 -16.60 19.06 1.44
C ARG A 258 -17.24 18.34 2.61
N LYS A 259 -18.04 17.29 2.35
CA LYS A 259 -18.66 16.52 3.44
C LYS A 259 -17.53 15.88 4.26
N ASN A 260 -17.59 16.01 5.58
CA ASN A 260 -16.60 15.42 6.49
C ASN A 260 -16.90 13.95 6.87
N SER A 261 -18.08 13.43 6.54
CA SER A 261 -18.49 12.07 6.89
C SER A 261 -19.47 11.47 5.87
N GLY A 262 -19.41 10.14 5.69
CA GLY A 262 -20.36 9.37 4.88
C GLY A 262 -20.17 9.48 3.35
N CYS A 263 -20.10 8.33 2.69
CA CYS A 263 -20.17 8.20 1.24
C CYS A 263 -21.59 7.80 0.82
N SER A 264 -22.59 8.63 1.19
CA SER A 264 -23.98 8.50 0.74
C SER A 264 -24.27 9.43 -0.42
#